data_AF-A0A1V4QSW4-F1
#
_entry.id   AF-A0A1V4QSW4-F1
#
_cell.length_a   1.000
_cell.length_b   1.000
_cell.length_c   1.000
_cell.angle_alpha   90.00
_cell.angle_beta   90.00
_cell.angle_gamma   90.00
#
_symmetry.space_group_name_H-M   'P 1'
#
loop_
_entity.id
_entity.type
_entity.pdbx_description
1 polymer ?
#
loop_
_entity_poly.entity_id
_entity_poly.type
_entity_poly.pdbx_seq_one_letter_code
_entity_poly.pdbx_strand_id
1 'polypeptide(L)'
;DTVGLKVNGLSGRRMSTHLALVWAIAARLERVGVKRKRIIIWDRMNSHLEHAGYRINIGGNEVQCYGTDAVGYHHRLIGYREVGSLFSRILVDQCSKIINLPVLKDHGICGVTLGMKNFFGAIHNPNKYHDRAGDPYIADLNVLPIIREKTVLTIVDGITGQYEGGPPYMPQWNWPFNGLLFGLDPVALDYTGWQIIERKRAEKGLPALREASPVREPTYIATAADKDHRIGTDDPNRMDVVTV
;
A
#
# COMPACT_ATOMS: atom_id res chain seq x y z
N ASP A 1 8.69 -18.58 9.24
CA ASP A 1 7.79 -17.62 8.59
C ASP A 1 7.83 -17.69 7.08
N THR A 2 6.70 -17.35 6.46
CA THR A 2 6.62 -16.95 5.04
C THR A 2 6.35 -15.45 5.03
N VAL A 3 7.22 -14.68 4.37
CA VAL A 3 7.14 -13.22 4.32
C VAL A 3 6.60 -12.77 2.97
N GLY A 4 5.46 -12.09 2.98
CA GLY A 4 4.90 -11.45 1.80
C GLY A 4 5.41 -10.03 1.65
N LEU A 5 5.93 -9.68 0.48
CA LEU A 5 6.24 -8.33 0.05
C LEU A 5 5.05 -7.82 -0.79
N LYS A 6 4.11 -7.10 -0.15
CA LYS A 6 2.90 -6.59 -0.81
C LYS A 6 3.24 -5.32 -1.58
N VAL A 7 3.52 -5.45 -2.86
CA VAL A 7 3.87 -4.32 -3.75
C VAL A 7 2.62 -3.62 -4.28
N ASN A 8 2.84 -2.48 -4.96
CA ASN A 8 1.85 -1.82 -5.81
C ASN A 8 2.33 -1.91 -7.26
N GLY A 9 1.66 -2.71 -8.10
CA GLY A 9 1.99 -2.89 -9.52
C GLY A 9 1.05 -2.17 -10.50
N LEU A 10 0.04 -1.45 -10.00
CA LEU A 10 -1.10 -1.00 -10.81
C LEU A 10 -0.71 0.02 -11.90
N SER A 11 0.22 0.93 -11.60
CA SER A 11 0.47 2.10 -12.45
C SER A 11 1.64 1.88 -13.43
N GLY A 12 2.00 0.63 -13.69
CA GLY A 12 3.12 0.26 -14.57
C GLY A 12 4.49 0.64 -14.01
N ARG A 13 5.57 0.29 -14.74
CA ARG A 13 6.97 0.34 -14.26
C ARG A 13 7.43 1.68 -13.69
N ARG A 14 6.85 2.80 -14.11
CA ARG A 14 7.28 4.15 -13.68
C ARG A 14 6.61 4.64 -12.40
N MET A 15 5.53 4.00 -11.95
CA MET A 15 4.78 4.40 -10.75
C MET A 15 4.26 3.22 -9.95
N SER A 16 5.03 2.14 -10.00
CA SER A 16 4.88 0.93 -9.19
C SER A 16 6.07 0.81 -8.26
N THR A 17 5.97 -0.02 -7.23
CA THR A 17 7.09 -0.27 -6.30
C THR A 17 8.33 -0.67 -7.12
N HIS A 18 9.47 -0.02 -6.86
CA HIS A 18 10.70 -0.22 -7.60
C HIS A 18 11.28 -1.60 -7.30
N LEU A 19 11.67 -2.31 -8.36
CA LEU A 19 12.34 -3.62 -8.25
C LEU A 19 13.58 -3.55 -7.35
N ALA A 20 14.37 -2.48 -7.45
CA ALA A 20 15.57 -2.29 -6.65
C ALA A 20 15.27 -2.31 -5.14
N LEU A 21 14.19 -1.66 -4.71
CA LEU A 21 13.74 -1.66 -3.32
C LEU A 21 13.31 -3.08 -2.89
N VAL A 22 12.45 -3.72 -3.69
CA VAL A 22 11.92 -5.06 -3.37
C VAL A 22 13.04 -6.09 -3.28
N TRP A 23 13.98 -6.08 -4.22
CA TRP A 23 15.10 -7.01 -4.21
C TRP A 23 16.11 -6.72 -3.09
N ALA A 24 16.32 -5.45 -2.73
CA ALA A 24 17.11 -5.10 -1.55
C ALA A 24 16.48 -5.68 -0.27
N ILE A 25 15.16 -5.58 -0.12
CA ILE A 25 14.43 -6.16 1.02
C ILE A 25 14.53 -7.69 1.00
N ALA A 26 14.29 -8.33 -0.14
CA ALA A 26 14.40 -9.78 -0.28
C ALA A 26 15.81 -10.27 0.11
N ALA A 27 16.86 -9.61 -0.38
CA ALA A 27 18.24 -9.94 -0.03
C ALA A 27 18.52 -9.76 1.47
N ARG A 28 17.94 -8.75 2.13
CA ARG A 28 18.05 -8.58 3.58
C ARG A 28 17.31 -9.67 4.35
N LEU A 29 16.13 -10.07 3.91
CA LEU A 29 15.37 -11.19 4.49
C LEU A 29 16.15 -12.51 4.38
N GLU A 30 16.78 -12.78 3.23
CA GLU A 30 17.65 -13.94 3.05
C GLU A 30 18.84 -13.93 4.01
N ARG A 31 19.48 -12.76 4.15
CA ARG A 31 20.63 -12.60 5.05
C ARG A 31 20.30 -12.85 6.52
N VAL A 32 19.04 -12.64 6.93
CA VAL A 32 18.54 -12.96 8.28
C VAL A 32 17.90 -14.35 8.37
N GLY A 33 18.06 -15.19 7.34
CA GLY A 33 17.70 -16.61 7.37
C GLY A 33 16.34 -16.98 6.77
N VAL A 34 15.60 -16.04 6.16
CA VAL A 34 14.37 -16.38 5.45
C VAL A 34 14.72 -17.09 4.14
N LYS A 35 14.31 -18.34 3.99
CA LYS A 35 14.55 -19.11 2.75
C LYS A 35 13.90 -18.40 1.56
N ARG A 36 14.59 -18.33 0.42
CA ARG A 36 14.10 -17.70 -0.83
C ARG A 36 12.67 -18.09 -1.20
N LYS A 37 12.34 -19.39 -1.22
CA LYS A 37 10.97 -19.89 -1.45
C LYS A 37 9.90 -19.48 -0.44
N ARG A 38 10.28 -18.88 0.68
CA ARG A 38 9.40 -18.34 1.73
C ARG A 38 9.26 -16.81 1.64
N ILE A 39 9.81 -16.18 0.59
CA ILE A 39 9.62 -14.77 0.26
C ILE A 39 8.69 -14.72 -0.95
N ILE A 40 7.56 -14.03 -0.82
CA ILE A 40 6.55 -13.92 -1.88
C ILE A 40 6.37 -12.44 -2.21
N ILE A 41 6.76 -12.02 -3.41
CA ILE A 41 6.42 -10.70 -3.96
C ILE A 41 5.04 -10.80 -4.59
N TRP A 42 4.10 -9.94 -4.21
CA TRP A 42 2.72 -10.10 -4.67
C TRP A 42 1.92 -8.80 -4.74
N ASP A 43 0.92 -8.82 -5.62
CA ASP A 43 -0.17 -7.86 -5.69
C ASP A 43 -1.45 -8.58 -6.21
N ARG A 44 -2.40 -7.85 -6.79
CA ARG A 44 -3.68 -8.39 -7.25
C ARG A 44 -3.55 -9.25 -8.52
N MET A 45 -2.81 -8.79 -9.52
CA MET A 45 -2.78 -9.38 -10.87
C MET A 45 -1.36 -9.59 -11.38
N ASN A 46 -1.09 -10.75 -11.99
CA ASN A 46 0.17 -11.04 -12.66
C ASN A 46 0.48 -10.01 -13.75
N SER A 47 -0.52 -9.64 -14.56
CA SER A 47 -0.34 -8.66 -15.63
C SER A 47 0.15 -7.30 -15.11
N HIS A 48 -0.32 -6.85 -13.94
CA HIS A 48 0.16 -5.61 -13.34
C HIS A 48 1.60 -5.73 -12.85
N LEU A 49 1.96 -6.86 -12.24
CA LEU A 49 3.35 -7.16 -11.85
C LEU A 49 4.28 -7.15 -13.07
N GLU A 50 3.89 -7.78 -14.17
CA GLU A 50 4.67 -7.80 -15.42
C GLU A 50 4.82 -6.40 -16.03
N HIS A 51 3.73 -5.62 -16.11
CA HIS A 51 3.80 -4.23 -16.57
C HIS A 51 4.63 -3.33 -15.64
N ALA A 52 4.73 -3.67 -14.36
CA ALA A 52 5.62 -3.04 -13.40
C ALA A 52 7.09 -3.49 -13.55
N GLY A 53 7.35 -4.50 -14.39
CA GLY A 53 8.69 -5.02 -14.70
C GLY A 53 9.11 -6.23 -13.88
N TYR A 54 8.23 -6.76 -13.01
CA TYR A 54 8.50 -7.99 -12.27
C TYR A 54 8.39 -9.20 -13.20
N ARG A 55 9.15 -10.25 -12.89
CA ARG A 55 9.05 -11.55 -13.56
C ARG A 55 8.25 -12.49 -12.68
N ILE A 56 7.14 -13.02 -13.21
CA ILE A 56 6.33 -14.01 -12.50
C ILE A 56 7.15 -15.28 -12.26
N ASN A 57 7.10 -15.79 -11.03
CA ASN A 57 7.77 -17.00 -10.60
C ASN A 57 6.95 -17.70 -9.51
N ILE A 58 6.52 -18.93 -9.77
CA ILE A 58 5.71 -19.75 -8.85
C ILE A 58 6.33 -21.14 -8.76
N GLY A 59 6.64 -21.57 -7.55
CA GLY A 59 7.30 -22.84 -7.24
C GLY A 59 8.83 -22.76 -7.13
N GLY A 60 9.45 -23.92 -6.88
CA GLY A 60 10.90 -24.04 -6.77
C GLY A 60 11.50 -23.55 -5.44
N ASN A 61 12.81 -23.30 -5.44
CA ASN A 61 13.56 -22.85 -4.28
C ASN A 61 13.91 -21.35 -4.28
N GLU A 62 13.47 -20.61 -5.31
CA GLU A 62 13.76 -19.18 -5.52
C GLU A 62 12.73 -18.26 -4.85
N VAL A 63 12.99 -16.94 -4.84
CA VAL A 63 11.99 -15.94 -4.43
C VAL A 63 10.79 -16.01 -5.35
N GLN A 64 9.61 -16.05 -4.76
CA GLN A 64 8.35 -16.18 -5.48
C GLN A 64 7.84 -14.80 -5.89
N CYS A 65 7.16 -14.71 -7.03
CA CYS A 65 6.52 -13.49 -7.51
C CYS A 65 5.24 -13.81 -8.28
N TYR A 66 4.07 -13.50 -7.71
CA TYR A 66 2.78 -13.74 -8.37
C TYR A 66 1.65 -12.93 -7.75
N GLY A 67 0.62 -12.70 -8.56
CA GLY A 67 -0.62 -12.04 -8.19
C GLY A 67 -1.63 -12.98 -7.56
N THR A 68 -2.63 -12.37 -6.93
CA THR A 68 -3.77 -13.08 -6.34
C THR A 68 -4.58 -13.84 -7.39
N ASP A 69 -4.62 -13.36 -8.63
CA ASP A 69 -5.22 -14.04 -9.78
C ASP A 69 -4.63 -15.44 -10.06
N ALA A 70 -3.38 -15.69 -9.68
CA ALA A 70 -2.75 -17.01 -9.86
C ALA A 70 -3.22 -18.06 -8.84
N VAL A 71 -3.72 -17.64 -7.66
CA VAL A 71 -4.05 -18.55 -6.55
C VAL A 71 -5.49 -18.41 -6.04
N GLY A 72 -6.18 -17.35 -6.43
CA GLY A 72 -7.54 -17.03 -6.04
C GLY A 72 -7.68 -16.33 -4.68
N TYR A 73 -8.92 -16.01 -4.35
CA TYR A 73 -9.31 -15.52 -3.04
C TYR A 73 -9.73 -16.68 -2.13
N HIS A 74 -9.58 -16.48 -0.83
CA HIS A 74 -10.04 -17.40 0.20
C HIS A 74 -11.56 -17.55 0.11
N HIS A 75 -12.08 -18.76 0.30
CA HIS A 75 -13.49 -19.10 0.08
C HIS A 75 -14.43 -18.48 1.14
N ARG A 76 -13.92 -18.21 2.34
CA ARG A 76 -14.69 -17.60 3.42
C ARG A 76 -14.82 -16.09 3.21
N LEU A 77 -16.06 -15.59 3.22
CA LEU A 77 -16.37 -14.17 3.37
C LEU A 77 -15.92 -13.70 4.75
N ILE A 78 -15.01 -12.73 4.78
CA ILE A 78 -14.53 -12.09 6.00
C ILE A 78 -15.04 -10.66 5.97
N GLY A 79 -15.65 -10.22 7.07
CA GLY A 79 -16.15 -8.87 7.19
C GLY A 79 -15.93 -8.28 8.57
N TYR A 80 -15.85 -6.96 8.59
CA TYR A 80 -15.79 -6.13 9.77
C TYR A 80 -16.41 -4.78 9.41
N ARG A 81 -17.42 -4.36 10.21
CA ARG A 81 -18.19 -3.13 9.98
C ARG A 81 -18.68 -3.04 8.53
N GLU A 82 -18.26 -2.04 7.76
CA GLU A 82 -18.75 -1.78 6.41
C GLU A 82 -18.04 -2.65 5.34
N VAL A 83 -16.99 -3.38 5.72
CA VAL A 83 -16.23 -4.25 4.83
C VAL A 83 -16.74 -5.69 4.89
N GLY A 84 -16.99 -6.29 3.74
CA GLY A 84 -17.29 -7.72 3.59
C GLY A 84 -16.75 -8.24 2.26
N SER A 85 -15.61 -8.93 2.27
CA SER A 85 -14.95 -9.38 1.05
C SER A 85 -14.29 -10.75 1.18
N LEU A 86 -13.88 -11.30 0.04
CA LEU A 86 -12.94 -12.42 -0.02
C LEU A 86 -11.52 -11.84 -0.08
N PHE A 87 -10.60 -12.46 0.64
CA PHE A 87 -9.23 -11.98 0.77
C PHE A 87 -8.26 -12.87 -0.01
N SER A 88 -7.20 -12.30 -0.54
CA SER A 88 -6.17 -13.05 -1.27
C SER A 88 -5.68 -14.24 -0.45
N ARG A 89 -5.59 -15.42 -1.06
CA ARG A 89 -5.01 -16.60 -0.40
C ARG A 89 -3.53 -16.39 -0.07
N ILE A 90 -2.85 -15.50 -0.78
CA ILE A 90 -1.47 -15.09 -0.46
C ILE A 90 -1.42 -14.48 0.94
N LEU A 91 -2.34 -13.54 1.21
CA LEU A 91 -2.47 -12.87 2.50
C LEU A 91 -2.95 -13.83 3.60
N VAL A 92 -4.00 -14.61 3.33
CA VAL A 92 -4.67 -15.42 4.38
C VAL A 92 -3.90 -16.72 4.65
N ASP A 93 -3.59 -17.49 3.62
CA ASP A 93 -3.14 -18.89 3.76
C ASP A 93 -1.61 -19.02 3.71
N GLN A 94 -0.93 -18.17 2.93
CA GLN A 94 0.47 -18.40 2.57
C GLN A 94 1.44 -17.59 3.42
N CYS A 95 1.13 -16.31 3.68
CA CYS A 95 1.99 -15.41 4.42
C CYS A 95 1.70 -15.46 5.93
N SER A 96 2.77 -15.58 6.74
CA SER A 96 2.68 -15.38 8.19
C SER A 96 3.00 -13.94 8.58
N LYS A 97 3.80 -13.23 7.79
CA LYS A 97 4.17 -11.81 7.96
C LYS A 97 4.10 -11.07 6.63
N ILE A 98 3.78 -9.78 6.66
CA ILE A 98 3.69 -8.89 5.51
C ILE A 98 4.59 -7.67 5.74
N ILE A 99 5.43 -7.37 4.74
CA ILE A 99 6.03 -6.06 4.56
C ILE A 99 5.23 -5.38 3.44
N ASN A 100 4.56 -4.29 3.78
CA ASN A 100 3.70 -3.54 2.85
C ASN A 100 4.54 -2.49 2.11
N LEU A 101 4.49 -2.47 0.79
CA LEU A 101 5.35 -1.65 -0.07
C LEU A 101 4.51 -0.76 -1.02
N PRO A 102 3.74 0.21 -0.49
CA PRO A 102 3.02 1.18 -1.31
C PRO A 102 3.99 2.14 -2.03
N VAL A 103 3.43 3.01 -2.87
CA VAL A 103 4.17 4.09 -3.56
C VAL A 103 3.67 5.46 -3.11
N LEU A 104 4.52 6.48 -3.11
CA LEU A 104 4.14 7.85 -2.73
C LEU A 104 3.31 8.50 -3.85
N LYS A 105 1.98 8.30 -3.85
CA LYS A 105 1.12 8.88 -4.89
C LYS A 105 -0.24 9.38 -4.40
N ASP A 106 -0.72 10.40 -5.11
CA ASP A 106 -2.10 10.84 -5.16
C ASP A 106 -3.08 9.73 -5.61
N HIS A 107 -4.36 9.89 -5.26
CA HIS A 107 -5.48 9.16 -5.83
C HIS A 107 -6.65 10.11 -6.07
N GLY A 108 -7.15 10.20 -7.31
CA GLY A 108 -8.22 11.15 -7.69
C GLY A 108 -9.58 10.95 -7.01
N ILE A 109 -9.75 9.87 -6.23
CA ILE A 109 -10.95 9.61 -5.42
C ILE A 109 -10.63 9.76 -3.92
N CYS A 110 -9.77 8.88 -3.38
CA CYS A 110 -9.45 8.81 -1.94
C CYS A 110 -8.37 9.79 -1.45
N GLY A 111 -7.96 10.75 -2.27
CA GLY A 111 -6.87 11.69 -1.97
C GLY A 111 -5.48 11.11 -2.21
N VAL A 112 -5.12 10.01 -1.55
CA VAL A 112 -3.80 9.38 -1.69
C VAL A 112 -3.89 7.84 -1.77
N THR A 113 -2.86 7.22 -2.36
CA THR A 113 -2.65 5.77 -2.34
C THR A 113 -1.35 5.47 -1.60
N LEU A 114 -1.44 5.18 -0.31
CA LEU A 114 -0.28 4.89 0.54
C LEU A 114 -0.44 3.51 1.21
N GLY A 115 0.03 3.36 2.44
CA GLY A 115 0.08 2.10 3.18
C GLY A 115 -1.29 1.44 3.32
N MET A 116 -2.26 2.13 3.91
CA MET A 116 -3.55 1.52 4.25
C MET A 116 -4.35 1.14 3.01
N LYS A 117 -4.40 2.01 2.00
CA LYS A 117 -5.12 1.76 0.73
C LYS A 117 -4.49 0.65 -0.10
N ASN A 118 -3.20 0.33 0.07
CA ASN A 118 -2.50 -0.69 -0.72
C ASN A 118 -3.13 -2.09 -0.58
N PHE A 119 -3.84 -2.35 0.52
CA PHE A 119 -4.57 -3.60 0.77
C PHE A 119 -5.88 -3.73 -0.02
N PHE A 120 -6.32 -2.71 -0.75
CA PHE A 120 -7.36 -2.89 -1.77
C PHE A 120 -6.92 -3.88 -2.86
N GLY A 121 -5.61 -4.01 -3.10
CA GLY A 121 -5.05 -5.05 -3.97
C GLY A 121 -5.15 -6.48 -3.41
N ALA A 122 -5.55 -6.64 -2.14
CA ALA A 122 -5.65 -7.92 -1.45
C ALA A 122 -7.09 -8.45 -1.33
N ILE A 123 -8.10 -7.70 -1.79
CA ILE A 123 -9.51 -8.04 -1.63
C ILE A 123 -10.24 -8.19 -2.96
N HIS A 124 -11.29 -8.99 -2.96
CA HIS A 124 -12.18 -9.13 -4.09
C HIS A 124 -13.05 -7.87 -4.25
N ASN A 125 -13.27 -7.47 -5.51
CA ASN A 125 -14.05 -6.30 -5.91
C ASN A 125 -13.79 -5.01 -5.09
N PRO A 126 -12.54 -4.51 -5.05
CA PRO A 126 -12.19 -3.32 -4.27
C PRO A 126 -12.89 -2.04 -4.76
N ASN A 127 -13.43 -2.05 -5.99
CA ASN A 127 -14.14 -0.91 -6.58
C ASN A 127 -15.36 -0.50 -5.74
N LYS A 128 -16.05 -1.46 -5.10
CA LYS A 128 -17.18 -1.20 -4.20
C LYS A 128 -16.82 -0.29 -3.02
N TYR A 129 -15.54 -0.24 -2.64
CA TYR A 129 -15.07 0.47 -1.45
C TYR A 129 -14.51 1.86 -1.78
N HIS A 130 -14.91 2.45 -2.90
CA HIS A 130 -14.57 3.84 -3.24
C HIS A 130 -15.71 4.84 -2.96
N ASP A 131 -16.86 4.34 -2.51
CA ASP A 131 -17.94 5.18 -2.00
C ASP A 131 -17.43 6.01 -0.81
N ARG A 132 -17.94 7.24 -0.66
CA ARG A 132 -17.46 8.22 0.34
C ARG A 132 -15.93 8.37 0.35
N ALA A 133 -15.33 8.36 -0.83
CA ALA A 133 -13.88 8.45 -1.01
C ALA A 133 -13.06 7.36 -0.28
N GLY A 134 -13.66 6.20 0.00
CA GLY A 134 -13.00 5.10 0.69
C GLY A 134 -13.08 5.16 2.22
N ASP A 135 -13.80 6.12 2.79
CA ASP A 135 -14.04 6.23 4.24
C ASP A 135 -15.43 5.69 4.60
N PRO A 136 -15.58 4.74 5.55
CA PRO A 136 -14.57 4.15 6.44
C PRO A 136 -13.86 2.93 5.88
N TYR A 137 -14.15 2.51 4.65
CA TYR A 137 -13.73 1.21 4.12
C TYR A 137 -12.22 0.94 4.19
N ILE A 138 -11.36 1.95 3.99
CA ILE A 138 -9.91 1.80 4.11
C ILE A 138 -9.51 1.57 5.58
N ALA A 139 -10.11 2.29 6.52
CA ALA A 139 -9.87 2.12 7.96
C ALA A 139 -10.41 0.76 8.43
N ASP A 140 -11.66 0.43 8.14
CA ASP A 140 -12.31 -0.84 8.47
C ASP A 140 -11.50 -2.05 7.98
N LEU A 141 -10.98 -1.96 6.75
CA LEU A 141 -10.15 -3.00 6.16
C LEU A 141 -8.85 -3.22 6.96
N ASN A 142 -8.20 -2.15 7.41
CA ASN A 142 -6.92 -2.22 8.11
C ASN A 142 -7.05 -2.58 9.60
N VAL A 143 -8.26 -2.58 10.17
CA VAL A 143 -8.51 -3.13 11.52
C VAL A 143 -8.50 -4.66 11.54
N LEU A 144 -8.87 -5.30 10.43
CA LEU A 144 -8.98 -6.76 10.36
C LEU A 144 -7.68 -7.46 10.77
N PRO A 145 -7.71 -8.43 11.72
CA PRO A 145 -6.52 -9.13 12.21
C PRO A 145 -5.63 -9.71 11.11
N ILE A 146 -6.25 -10.22 10.03
CA ILE A 146 -5.54 -10.79 8.87
C ILE A 146 -4.64 -9.78 8.15
N ILE A 147 -4.88 -8.49 8.29
CA ILE A 147 -4.02 -7.40 7.81
C ILE A 147 -3.20 -6.84 8.97
N ARG A 148 -3.86 -6.42 10.05
CA ARG A 148 -3.24 -5.70 11.16
C ARG A 148 -2.14 -6.50 11.86
N GLU A 149 -2.38 -7.78 12.17
CA GLU A 149 -1.42 -8.59 12.93
C GLU A 149 -0.30 -9.17 12.05
N LYS A 150 -0.56 -9.31 10.75
CA LYS A 150 0.43 -9.81 9.79
C LYS A 150 1.35 -8.72 9.29
N THR A 151 0.91 -7.47 9.19
CA THR A 151 1.71 -6.36 8.71
C THR A 151 2.70 -5.91 9.77
N VAL A 152 3.99 -6.15 9.53
CA VAL A 152 5.06 -5.84 10.51
C VAL A 152 5.86 -4.60 10.17
N LEU A 153 5.76 -4.13 8.92
CA LEU A 153 6.46 -2.95 8.46
C LEU A 153 5.77 -2.44 7.19
N THR A 154 5.62 -1.13 7.08
CA THR A 154 5.26 -0.46 5.82
C THR A 154 6.43 0.42 5.36
N ILE A 155 6.79 0.31 4.09
CA ILE A 155 7.81 1.13 3.44
C ILE A 155 7.16 1.79 2.22
N VAL A 156 6.89 3.09 2.29
CA VAL A 156 6.42 3.85 1.13
C VAL A 156 7.61 4.10 0.22
N ASP A 157 7.53 3.54 -0.99
CA ASP A 157 8.46 3.83 -2.06
C ASP A 157 8.17 5.23 -2.63
N GLY A 158 9.01 6.18 -2.25
CA GLY A 158 9.00 7.55 -2.76
C GLY A 158 10.22 7.85 -3.63
N ILE A 159 10.89 6.86 -4.24
CA ILE A 159 11.99 7.18 -5.17
C ILE A 159 11.44 8.11 -6.28
N THR A 160 10.25 7.78 -6.79
CA THR A 160 9.43 8.66 -7.62
C THR A 160 8.09 8.89 -6.91
N GLY A 161 7.64 10.15 -6.83
CA GLY A 161 6.31 10.50 -6.35
C GLY A 161 5.40 10.96 -7.50
N GLN A 162 4.08 10.87 -7.30
CA GLN A 162 3.07 11.48 -8.20
C GLN A 162 2.03 12.27 -7.39
N TYR A 163 1.92 13.59 -7.63
CA TYR A 163 1.16 14.49 -6.73
C TYR A 163 -0.24 14.82 -7.24
N GLU A 164 -0.60 14.35 -8.44
CA GLU A 164 -1.91 14.54 -9.08
C GLU A 164 -2.17 13.46 -10.13
N GLY A 165 -3.44 13.22 -10.44
CA GLY A 165 -3.91 12.36 -11.52
C GLY A 165 -3.76 10.86 -11.30
N GLY A 166 -3.53 10.41 -10.06
CA GLY A 166 -3.58 8.98 -9.74
C GLY A 166 -5.01 8.42 -9.87
N PRO A 167 -5.19 7.10 -10.08
CA PRO A 167 -4.18 6.04 -10.01
C PRO A 167 -3.27 5.79 -11.24
N PRO A 168 -3.57 6.20 -12.50
CA PRO A 168 -2.66 5.92 -13.61
C PRO A 168 -1.35 6.67 -13.46
N TYR A 169 -0.31 6.23 -14.18
CA TYR A 169 0.93 6.99 -14.29
C TYR A 169 0.72 8.26 -15.13
N MET A 170 1.01 9.43 -14.55
CA MET A 170 0.84 10.73 -15.20
C MET A 170 2.18 11.48 -15.25
N PRO A 171 2.97 11.37 -16.34
CA PRO A 171 4.34 11.85 -16.41
C PRO A 171 4.50 13.33 -16.01
N GLN A 172 3.53 14.18 -16.33
CA GLN A 172 3.53 15.61 -16.03
C GLN A 172 3.39 15.95 -14.54
N TRP A 173 2.91 15.00 -13.72
CA TRP A 173 2.71 15.17 -12.28
C TRP A 173 3.62 14.26 -11.45
N ASN A 174 4.62 13.67 -12.10
CA ASN A 174 5.65 12.89 -11.43
C ASN A 174 6.85 13.77 -11.06
N TRP A 175 7.52 13.42 -9.95
CA TRP A 175 8.79 14.04 -9.59
C TRP A 175 9.71 13.05 -8.86
N PRO A 176 11.04 13.24 -8.94
CA PRO A 176 11.97 12.48 -8.13
C PRO A 176 11.90 12.98 -6.68
N PHE A 177 11.13 12.31 -5.83
CA PHE A 177 11.14 12.59 -4.39
C PHE A 177 12.42 12.05 -3.73
N ASN A 178 13.03 11.00 -4.30
CA ASN A 178 14.30 10.42 -3.87
C ASN A 178 14.33 10.03 -2.39
N GLY A 179 13.20 9.58 -1.85
CA GLY A 179 13.06 9.23 -0.45
C GLY A 179 12.30 7.93 -0.24
N LEU A 180 12.46 7.33 0.93
CA LEU A 180 11.67 6.22 1.40
C LEU A 180 11.09 6.60 2.76
N LEU A 181 9.81 6.28 3.01
CA LEU A 181 9.21 6.45 4.33
C LEU A 181 9.04 5.08 4.97
N PHE A 182 9.49 4.93 6.21
CA PHE A 182 9.40 3.69 6.97
C PHE A 182 8.49 3.90 8.17
N GLY A 183 7.56 2.98 8.43
CA GLY A 183 6.66 3.09 9.56
C GLY A 183 6.11 1.74 10.02
N LEU A 184 5.99 1.61 11.35
CA LEU A 184 5.21 0.55 11.99
C LEU A 184 3.75 0.99 12.20
N ASP A 185 3.53 2.29 12.34
CA ASP A 185 2.22 2.91 12.39
C ASP A 185 1.80 3.32 10.96
N PRO A 186 0.82 2.63 10.33
CA PRO A 186 0.39 2.95 8.98
C PRO A 186 -0.44 4.24 8.92
N VAL A 187 -1.03 4.71 10.02
CA VAL A 187 -1.78 5.97 10.07
C VAL A 187 -0.81 7.14 10.02
N ALA A 188 0.23 7.12 10.86
CA ALA A 188 1.27 8.15 10.88
C ALA A 188 2.02 8.22 9.54
N LEU A 189 2.24 7.06 8.92
CA LEU A 189 2.90 6.96 7.62
C LEU A 189 2.04 7.53 6.49
N ASP A 190 0.74 7.18 6.45
CA ASP A 190 -0.20 7.72 5.45
C ASP A 190 -0.39 9.23 5.64
N TYR A 191 -0.50 9.70 6.89
CA TYR A 191 -0.56 11.14 7.19
C TYR A 191 0.69 11.85 6.68
N THR A 192 1.88 11.35 7.02
CA THR A 192 3.15 11.95 6.58
C THR A 192 3.27 11.97 5.06
N GLY A 193 2.93 10.86 4.39
CA GLY A 193 2.91 10.78 2.93
C GLY A 193 1.92 11.76 2.29
N TRP A 194 0.73 11.90 2.87
CA TRP A 194 -0.26 12.90 2.44
C TRP A 194 0.29 14.32 2.56
N GLN A 195 0.91 14.68 3.68
CA GLN A 195 1.52 16.01 3.85
C GLN A 195 2.66 16.28 2.86
N ILE A 196 3.42 15.26 2.45
CA ILE A 196 4.41 15.39 1.38
C ILE A 196 3.74 15.71 0.03
N ILE A 197 2.65 15.01 -0.30
CA ILE A 197 1.86 15.30 -1.51
C ILE A 197 1.34 16.73 -1.46
N GLU A 198 0.73 17.18 -0.36
CA GLU A 198 0.19 18.54 -0.23
C GLU A 198 1.27 19.61 -0.43
N ARG A 199 2.45 19.45 0.19
CA ARG A 199 3.58 20.35 -0.04
C ARG A 199 3.99 20.40 -1.51
N LYS A 200 4.00 19.26 -2.20
CA LYS A 200 4.34 19.21 -3.62
C LYS A 200 3.28 19.87 -4.49
N ARG A 201 1.99 19.69 -4.16
CA ARG A 201 0.87 20.36 -4.83
C ARG A 201 0.99 21.88 -4.70
N ALA A 202 1.23 22.38 -3.48
CA ALA A 202 1.43 23.80 -3.20
C ALA A 202 2.63 24.37 -3.96
N GLU A 203 3.78 23.66 -3.99
CA GLU A 203 4.97 24.05 -4.77
C GLU A 203 4.65 24.22 -6.28
N LYS A 204 3.69 23.44 -6.79
CA LYS A 204 3.25 23.47 -8.19
C LYS A 204 2.04 24.36 -8.44
N GLY A 205 1.62 25.13 -7.45
CA GLY A 205 0.47 26.04 -7.55
C GLY A 205 -0.88 25.30 -7.70
N LEU A 206 -0.95 24.04 -7.29
CA LEU A 206 -2.21 23.30 -7.23
C LEU A 206 -2.89 23.53 -5.86
N PRO A 207 -4.23 23.60 -5.83
CA PRO A 207 -4.98 23.65 -4.57
C PRO A 207 -4.73 22.39 -3.74
N ALA A 208 -4.88 22.52 -2.43
CA ALA A 208 -4.83 21.38 -1.52
C ALA A 208 -5.87 20.33 -1.92
N LEU A 209 -5.72 19.06 -1.56
CA LEU A 209 -6.66 18.02 -2.03
C LEU A 209 -8.11 18.34 -1.66
N ARG A 210 -8.35 18.80 -0.42
CA ARG A 210 -9.67 19.26 0.05
C ARG A 210 -10.23 20.42 -0.76
N GLU A 211 -9.39 21.37 -1.13
CA GLU A 211 -9.78 22.56 -1.90
C GLU A 211 -10.05 22.20 -3.37
N ALA A 212 -9.28 21.27 -3.93
CA ALA A 212 -9.48 20.74 -5.28
C ALA A 212 -10.83 20.02 -5.39
N SER A 213 -11.22 19.30 -4.34
CA SER A 213 -12.56 18.73 -4.16
C SER A 213 -12.76 18.27 -2.71
N PRO A 214 -13.88 18.60 -2.05
CA PRO A 214 -14.10 18.23 -0.65
C PRO A 214 -13.99 16.73 -0.37
N VAL A 215 -14.24 15.88 -1.38
CA VAL A 215 -14.15 14.41 -1.23
C VAL A 215 -12.73 13.86 -1.39
N ARG A 216 -11.76 14.67 -1.80
CA ARG A 216 -10.36 14.23 -1.98
C ARG A 216 -9.51 14.38 -0.72
N GLU A 217 -10.01 15.00 0.33
CA GLU A 217 -9.34 14.91 1.64
C GLU A 217 -9.33 13.44 2.09
N PRO A 218 -8.17 12.83 2.40
CA PRO A 218 -8.09 11.42 2.80
C PRO A 218 -8.59 11.22 4.24
N THR A 219 -9.88 11.47 4.48
CA THR A 219 -10.51 11.42 5.82
C THR A 219 -10.40 10.06 6.50
N TYR A 220 -10.22 8.99 5.72
CA TYR A 220 -9.96 7.64 6.23
C TYR A 220 -8.75 7.58 7.17
N ILE A 221 -7.79 8.51 7.07
CA ILE A 221 -6.62 8.59 7.97
C ILE A 221 -7.09 8.95 9.38
N ALA A 222 -7.95 9.96 9.51
CA ALA A 222 -8.53 10.35 10.79
C ALA A 222 -9.46 9.27 11.35
N THR A 223 -10.28 8.65 10.49
CA THR A 223 -11.11 7.49 10.88
C THR A 223 -10.26 6.33 11.41
N ALA A 224 -9.12 6.02 10.77
CA ALA A 224 -8.22 4.97 11.23
C ALA A 224 -7.56 5.28 12.60
N ALA A 225 -7.34 6.57 12.89
CA ALA A 225 -6.78 7.05 14.16
C ALA A 225 -7.79 7.08 15.31
N ASP A 226 -9.09 7.01 15.01
CA ASP A 226 -10.15 7.26 15.98
C ASP A 226 -10.17 6.23 17.13
N LYS A 227 -10.98 6.52 18.14
CA LYS A 227 -11.15 5.68 19.34
C LYS A 227 -11.74 4.29 19.05
N ASP A 228 -12.38 4.10 17.89
CA ASP A 228 -13.07 2.87 17.52
C ASP A 228 -12.13 1.93 16.72
N HIS A 229 -11.32 2.46 15.81
CA HIS A 229 -10.38 1.73 14.96
C HIS A 229 -9.03 1.54 15.64
N ARG A 230 -8.52 2.59 16.31
CA ARG A 230 -7.25 2.61 17.06
C ARG A 230 -6.11 1.97 16.28
N ILE A 231 -5.99 2.22 14.97
CA ILE A 231 -4.95 1.61 14.14
C ILE A 231 -3.60 2.25 14.45
N GLY A 232 -3.58 3.56 14.67
CA GLY A 232 -2.38 4.37 14.88
C GLY A 232 -2.71 5.80 15.27
N THR A 233 -1.78 6.73 15.03
CA THR A 233 -1.94 8.16 15.31
C THR A 233 -1.81 9.00 14.04
N ASP A 234 -2.67 10.00 13.87
CA ASP A 234 -2.58 11.05 12.86
C ASP A 234 -2.12 12.41 13.45
N ASP A 235 -1.93 12.48 14.78
CA ASP A 235 -1.36 13.65 15.47
C ASP A 235 0.17 13.77 15.25
N PRO A 236 0.65 14.80 14.53
CA PRO A 236 2.08 14.97 14.24
C PRO A 236 2.94 15.14 15.49
N ASN A 237 2.40 15.67 16.59
CA ASN A 237 3.14 15.85 17.84
C ASN A 237 3.47 14.53 18.53
N ARG A 238 2.84 13.44 18.07
CA ARG A 238 3.05 12.07 18.55
C ARG A 238 3.80 11.22 17.53
N MET A 239 4.34 11.83 16.47
CA MET A 239 5.15 11.18 15.46
C MET A 239 6.61 11.62 15.59
N ASP A 240 7.54 10.66 15.62
CA ASP A 240 8.96 10.94 15.48
C ASP A 240 9.37 10.71 14.01
N VAL A 241 9.64 11.81 13.30
CA VAL A 241 10.06 11.77 11.90
C VAL A 241 11.56 12.01 11.85
N VAL A 242 12.31 10.92 11.68
CA VAL A 242 13.77 10.97 11.53
C VAL A 242 14.13 10.95 10.05
N THR A 243 14.78 12.02 9.58
CA THR A 243 15.41 12.06 8.25
C THR A 243 16.84 11.60 8.38
N VAL A 244 17.24 10.58 7.61
CA VAL A 244 18.58 10.00 7.59
C VAL A 244 19.27 10.20 6.24
#